data_AF-A0A0F5L2R4-F1
#
_entry.id   AF-A0A0F5L2R4-F1
#
_cell.length_a   1.000
_cell.length_b   1.000
_cell.length_c   1.000
_cell.angle_alpha   90.00
_cell.angle_beta   90.00
_cell.angle_gamma   90.00
#
_symmetry.space_group_name_H-M   'P 1'
#
loop_
_entity.id
_entity.type
_entity.pdbx_description
1 polymer ?
#
loop_
_entity_poly.entity_id
_entity_poly.type
_entity_poly.pdbx_seq_one_letter_code
_entity_poly.pdbx_strand_id
1 'polypeptide(L)'
;MKFHIRELIIWPDNPAHDPRIIEFDTQKVNVITGWSSTGKSAITSIIDYVLGAGKCAIPVGVIRDKAAWYGLTLDTAIGPVRVARRRPDGRQASDQYWLQQGDDTESGVGNPHANATTERVKQLFDDLSGLSNLSLEPESKSFGGRASFRDMVEWTPFDRTGDGWV
;
A
#
# COMPACT_ATOMS: atom_id res chain seq x y z
N MET A 1 15.06 -4.51 -8.83
CA MET A 1 13.95 -4.64 -7.88
C MET A 1 12.68 -4.94 -8.67
N LYS A 2 12.05 -6.10 -8.46
CA LYS A 2 10.77 -6.44 -9.09
C LYS A 2 9.68 -6.24 -8.05
N PHE A 3 8.94 -5.14 -8.17
CA PHE A 3 7.84 -4.78 -7.29
C PHE A 3 6.75 -4.18 -8.18
N HIS A 4 5.82 -5.01 -8.63
CA HIS A 4 4.72 -4.56 -9.48
C HIS A 4 3.40 -4.83 -8.77
N ILE A 5 2.52 -3.82 -8.77
CA ILE A 5 1.14 -4.03 -8.35
C ILE A 5 0.44 -4.74 -9.50
N ARG A 6 -0.03 -5.96 -9.26
CA ARG A 6 -0.79 -6.75 -10.23
C ARG A 6 -2.27 -6.40 -10.16
N GLU A 7 -2.80 -6.30 -8.95
CA GLU A 7 -4.23 -6.08 -8.73
C GLU A 7 -4.47 -5.25 -7.47
N LEU A 8 -5.52 -4.43 -7.47
CA LEU A 8 -6.10 -3.82 -6.28
C LEU A 8 -7.49 -4.43 -6.05
N ILE A 9 -7.73 -4.86 -4.82
CA ILE A 9 -8.95 -5.55 -4.42
C ILE A 9 -9.66 -4.73 -3.35
N ILE A 10 -10.96 -4.53 -3.50
CA ILE A 10 -11.83 -3.88 -2.51
C ILE A 10 -12.92 -4.86 -2.14
N TRP A 11 -12.90 -5.34 -0.90
CA TRP A 11 -13.98 -6.19 -0.39
C TRP A 11 -15.09 -5.32 0.19
N PRO A 12 -16.34 -5.53 -0.22
CA PRO A 12 -17.48 -4.81 0.33
C PRO A 12 -17.78 -5.24 1.77
N ASP A 13 -18.39 -4.33 2.53
CA ASP A 13 -18.89 -4.58 3.89
C ASP A 13 -20.18 -5.42 3.86
N ASN A 14 -20.95 -5.31 2.78
CA ASN A 14 -22.11 -6.15 2.56
C ASN A 14 -21.70 -7.42 1.80
N PRO A 15 -21.87 -8.62 2.40
CA PRO A 15 -21.50 -9.90 1.78
C PRO A 15 -22.34 -10.26 0.55
N ALA A 16 -23.42 -9.53 0.26
CA ALA A 16 -24.19 -9.70 -0.98
C ALA A 16 -23.52 -9.10 -2.22
N HIS A 17 -22.42 -8.35 -2.05
CA HIS A 17 -21.66 -7.80 -3.17
C HIS A 17 -20.34 -8.55 -3.34
N ASP A 18 -19.97 -8.79 -4.59
CA ASP A 18 -18.68 -9.36 -4.92
C ASP A 18 -17.52 -8.37 -4.69
N PRO A 19 -16.31 -8.86 -4.37
CA PRO A 19 -15.11 -8.04 -4.32
C PRO A 19 -14.88 -7.33 -5.65
N ARG A 20 -14.55 -6.04 -5.60
CA ARG A 20 -14.15 -5.30 -6.79
C ARG A 20 -12.66 -5.45 -7.00
N ILE A 21 -12.28 -6.01 -8.15
CA ILE A 21 -10.88 -6.21 -8.55
C ILE A 21 -10.54 -5.22 -9.66
N ILE A 22 -9.40 -4.56 -9.51
CA ILE A 22 -8.82 -3.66 -10.51
C ILE A 22 -7.46 -4.24 -10.90
N GLU A 23 -7.37 -4.78 -12.10
CA GLU A 23 -6.14 -5.36 -12.64
C GLU A 23 -5.24 -4.26 -13.22
N PHE A 24 -3.94 -4.41 -13.02
CA PHE A 24 -2.90 -3.54 -13.56
C PHE A 24 -1.99 -4.36 -14.46
N ASP A 25 -1.68 -3.82 -15.64
CA ASP A 25 -0.72 -4.42 -16.57
C ASP A 25 0.70 -4.08 -16.09
N THR A 26 1.42 -5.07 -15.58
CA THR A 26 2.76 -4.88 -14.99
C THR A 26 3.84 -4.57 -16.04
N GLN A 27 3.57 -4.76 -17.33
CA GLN A 27 4.49 -4.50 -18.43
C GLN A 27 4.27 -3.13 -19.09
N LYS A 28 3.22 -2.40 -18.69
CA LYS A 28 2.85 -1.12 -19.30
C LYS A 28 2.63 -0.03 -18.25
N VAL A 29 2.61 1.21 -18.71
CA VAL A 29 2.19 2.34 -17.87
C VAL A 29 0.66 2.27 -17.71
N ASN A 30 0.19 2.04 -16.49
CA ASN A 30 -1.23 2.06 -16.16
C ASN A 30 -1.70 3.49 -15.92
N VAL A 31 -2.63 3.99 -16.74
CA VAL A 31 -3.18 5.34 -16.62
C VAL A 31 -4.54 5.29 -15.95
N ILE A 32 -4.64 5.83 -14.73
CA ILE A 32 -5.91 5.95 -14.00
C ILE A 32 -6.64 7.20 -14.48
N THR A 33 -7.53 7.05 -15.48
CA THR A 33 -8.32 8.15 -16.04
C THR A 33 -9.69 8.31 -15.36
N GLY A 34 -10.21 9.54 -15.31
CA GLY A 34 -11.55 9.85 -14.79
C GLY A 34 -11.73 11.33 -14.47
N TRP A 35 -12.98 11.81 -14.42
CA TRP A 35 -13.31 13.21 -14.08
C TRP A 35 -12.86 13.58 -12.66
N SER A 36 -12.50 14.85 -12.39
CA SER A 36 -12.14 15.28 -11.03
C SER A 36 -13.21 14.85 -10.02
N SER A 37 -12.78 14.46 -8.81
CA SER A 37 -13.67 13.94 -7.75
C SER A 37 -14.33 12.56 -7.94
N THR A 38 -13.98 11.77 -8.96
CA THR A 38 -14.54 10.41 -9.14
C THR A 38 -13.78 9.28 -8.41
N GLY A 39 -12.92 9.61 -7.44
CA GLY A 39 -12.21 8.60 -6.65
C GLY A 39 -10.85 8.16 -7.19
N LYS A 40 -10.27 8.87 -8.18
CA LYS A 40 -8.88 8.64 -8.63
C LYS A 40 -7.86 8.71 -7.48
N SER A 41 -7.96 9.76 -6.66
CA SER A 41 -7.13 9.91 -5.46
C SER A 41 -7.41 8.84 -4.41
N ALA A 42 -8.59 8.21 -4.42
CA ALA A 42 -8.89 7.13 -3.50
C ALA A 42 -8.08 5.87 -3.81
N ILE A 43 -7.81 5.57 -5.09
CA ILE A 43 -6.96 4.44 -5.48
C ILE A 43 -5.55 4.60 -4.89
N THR A 44 -4.93 5.76 -5.07
CA THR A 44 -3.60 6.04 -4.51
C THR A 44 -3.60 6.00 -2.98
N SER A 45 -4.66 6.52 -2.34
CA SER A 45 -4.80 6.46 -0.87
C SER A 45 -5.04 5.04 -0.35
N ILE A 46 -5.72 4.17 -1.12
CA ILE A 46 -5.89 2.76 -0.78
C ILE A 46 -4.54 2.04 -0.84
N ILE A 47 -3.77 2.28 -1.90
CA ILE A 47 -2.44 1.69 -2.05
C ILE A 47 -1.56 2.08 -0.84
N ASP A 48 -1.47 3.38 -0.53
CA ASP A 48 -0.71 3.88 0.64
C ASP A 48 -1.23 3.28 1.96
N TYR A 49 -2.54 3.15 2.11
CA TYR A 49 -3.15 2.54 3.29
C TYR A 49 -2.74 1.08 3.49
N VAL A 50 -2.76 0.27 2.43
CA VAL A 50 -2.38 -1.15 2.48
C VAL A 50 -0.86 -1.32 2.67
N LEU A 51 -0.05 -0.38 2.20
CA LEU A 51 1.41 -0.39 2.38
C LEU A 51 1.87 0.00 3.80
N GLY A 52 0.94 0.35 4.70
CA GLY A 52 1.29 0.60 6.11
C GLY A 52 1.19 2.05 6.57
N ALA A 53 0.48 2.92 5.85
CA ALA A 53 0.23 4.29 6.29
C ALA A 53 -0.36 4.34 7.71
N GLY A 54 0.21 5.17 8.58
CA GLY A 54 -0.24 5.33 9.97
C GLY A 54 -1.58 6.06 10.12
N LYS A 55 -2.05 6.73 9.06
CA LYS A 55 -3.34 7.41 9.01
C LYS A 55 -4.10 6.94 7.77
N CYS A 56 -5.42 6.80 7.89
CA CYS A 56 -6.25 6.53 6.72
C CYS A 56 -6.57 7.85 6.00
N ALA A 57 -5.93 8.07 4.85
CA ALA A 57 -6.17 9.22 3.98
C ALA A 57 -7.28 8.95 2.93
N ILE A 58 -7.89 7.76 2.94
CA ILE A 58 -8.96 7.41 2.02
C ILE A 58 -10.15 8.36 2.25
N PRO A 59 -10.58 9.13 1.23
CA PRO A 59 -11.69 10.06 1.37
C PRO A 59 -12.95 9.38 1.92
N VAL A 60 -13.61 10.06 2.86
CA VAL A 60 -14.92 9.65 3.38
C VAL A 60 -15.99 9.69 2.28
N GLY A 61 -16.88 8.71 2.26
CA GLY A 61 -17.91 8.53 1.23
C GLY A 61 -17.97 7.10 0.69
N VAL A 62 -18.47 6.95 -0.53
CA VAL A 62 -18.93 5.66 -1.10
C VAL A 62 -17.93 4.51 -0.96
N ILE A 63 -16.64 4.73 -1.19
CA ILE A 63 -15.63 3.67 -1.12
C ILE A 63 -15.37 3.27 0.33
N ARG A 64 -15.17 4.27 1.21
CA ARG A 64 -14.85 4.02 2.62
C ARG A 64 -16.02 3.43 3.40
N ASP A 65 -17.24 3.85 3.08
CA ASP A 65 -18.42 3.44 3.83
C ASP A 65 -18.91 2.05 3.40
N LYS A 66 -18.63 1.65 2.15
CA LYS A 66 -19.08 0.37 1.59
C LYS A 66 -18.03 -0.73 1.58
N ALA A 67 -16.77 -0.44 1.92
CA ALA A 67 -15.71 -1.45 1.95
C ALA A 67 -15.43 -1.96 3.37
N ALA A 68 -15.19 -3.26 3.52
CA ALA A 68 -14.69 -3.86 4.77
C ALA A 68 -13.18 -4.03 4.76
N TRP A 69 -12.58 -4.33 3.61
CA TRP A 69 -11.14 -4.54 3.46
C TRP A 69 -10.63 -3.96 2.14
N TYR A 70 -9.36 -3.57 2.16
CA TYR A 70 -8.63 -3.14 0.97
C TYR A 70 -7.41 -4.00 0.79
N GLY A 71 -7.04 -4.37 -0.42
CA GLY A 71 -5.84 -5.17 -0.63
C GLY A 71 -5.21 -4.97 -1.99
N LEU A 72 -4.01 -5.53 -2.08
CA LEU A 72 -3.13 -5.49 -3.23
C LEU A 72 -2.55 -6.89 -3.46
N THR A 73 -2.53 -7.32 -4.71
CA THR A 73 -1.72 -8.45 -5.16
C THR A 73 -0.46 -7.86 -5.80
N LEU A 74 0.71 -8.29 -5.30
CA LEU A 74 2.02 -7.78 -5.67
C LEU A 74 2.85 -8.89 -6.30
N ASP A 75 3.53 -8.56 -7.40
CA ASP A 75 4.57 -9.37 -8.00
C ASP A 75 5.92 -8.97 -7.42
N THR A 76 6.51 -9.85 -6.60
CA THR A 76 7.79 -9.61 -5.94
C THR A 76 8.88 -10.57 -6.41
N ALA A 77 10.13 -10.33 -6.04
CA ALA A 77 11.25 -11.21 -6.38
C ALA A 77 11.15 -12.60 -5.73
N ILE A 78 10.47 -12.72 -4.59
CA ILE A 78 10.26 -13.98 -3.87
C ILE A 78 8.97 -14.71 -4.30
N GLY A 79 8.21 -14.14 -5.24
CA GLY A 79 6.93 -14.67 -5.72
C GLY A 79 5.75 -13.70 -5.54
N PRO A 80 4.53 -14.14 -5.85
CA PRO A 80 3.33 -13.34 -5.64
C PRO A 80 3.01 -13.21 -4.14
N VAL A 81 2.62 -12.01 -3.73
CA VAL A 81 2.23 -11.68 -2.36
C VAL A 81 0.90 -10.93 -2.40
N ARG A 82 -0.11 -11.37 -1.66
CA ARG A 82 -1.33 -10.61 -1.45
C ARG A 82 -1.35 -10.04 -0.03
N VAL A 83 -1.59 -8.73 0.07
CA VAL A 83 -1.73 -8.02 1.33
C VAL A 83 -3.07 -7.32 1.34
N ALA A 84 -3.88 -7.54 2.37
CA ALA A 84 -5.09 -6.77 2.62
C ALA A 84 -5.09 -6.18 4.02
N ARG A 85 -5.67 -5.00 4.17
CA ARG A 85 -5.82 -4.27 5.42
C ARG A 85 -7.28 -3.96 5.67
N ARG A 86 -7.75 -4.21 6.89
CA ARG A 86 -9.15 -3.96 7.28
C ARG A 86 -9.44 -2.46 7.24
N ARG A 87 -10.68 -2.09 6.86
CA ARG A 87 -11.20 -0.72 6.98
C ARG A 87 -10.95 -0.21 8.41
N PRO A 88 -10.55 1.06 8.59
CA PRO A 88 -10.49 1.65 9.92
C PRO A 88 -11.91 1.88 10.46
N ASP A 89 -12.13 1.56 11.74
CA ASP A 89 -13.40 1.86 12.43
C ASP A 89 -13.58 3.38 12.71
N GLY A 90 -12.59 4.22 12.37
CA GLY A 90 -12.62 5.67 12.58
C GLY A 90 -11.55 6.42 11.78
N ARG A 91 -10.85 7.37 12.43
CA ARG A 91 -9.70 8.08 11.81
C ARG A 91 -8.37 7.33 11.97
N GLN A 92 -8.28 6.44 12.96
CA GLN A 92 -7.09 5.64 13.22
C GLN A 92 -7.02 4.45 12.27
N ALA A 93 -5.82 4.17 11.76
CA ALA A 93 -5.60 3.05 10.86
C ALA A 93 -5.76 1.71 11.61
N SER A 94 -6.29 0.69 10.93
CA SER A 94 -6.45 -0.64 11.52
C SER A 94 -5.10 -1.35 11.57
N ASP A 95 -4.87 -2.12 12.62
CA ASP A 95 -3.69 -2.99 12.74
C ASP A 95 -3.93 -4.39 12.15
N GLN A 96 -5.14 -4.67 11.68
CA GLN A 96 -5.50 -5.99 11.16
C GLN A 96 -5.18 -6.12 9.68
N TYR A 97 -4.31 -7.07 9.38
CA TYR A 97 -3.93 -7.43 8.02
C TYR A 97 -4.23 -8.88 7.71
N TRP A 98 -4.43 -9.13 6.42
CA TRP A 98 -4.48 -10.44 5.82
C TRP A 98 -3.32 -10.56 4.83
N LEU A 99 -2.45 -11.54 5.03
CA LEU A 99 -1.27 -11.80 4.21
C LEU A 99 -1.36 -13.20 3.59
N GLN A 100 -1.11 -13.28 2.30
CA GLN A 100 -0.96 -14.54 1.55
C GLN A 100 0.31 -14.48 0.71
N GLN A 101 1.02 -15.60 0.58
CA GLN A 101 2.28 -15.70 -0.16
C GLN A 101 2.30 -16.97 -1.00
N GLY A 102 2.96 -16.91 -2.17
CA GLY A 102 3.10 -18.08 -3.04
C GLY A 102 1.74 -18.60 -3.50
N ASP A 103 1.55 -19.92 -3.41
CA ASP A 103 0.39 -20.67 -3.91
C ASP A 103 -0.95 -20.21 -3.31
N ASP A 104 -0.93 -19.68 -2.08
CA ASP A 104 -2.13 -19.12 -1.43
C ASP A 104 -2.71 -17.92 -2.18
N THR A 105 -1.86 -17.23 -2.96
CA THR A 105 -2.27 -16.09 -3.80
C THR A 105 -3.02 -16.55 -5.06
N GLU A 106 -2.78 -17.77 -5.52
CA GLU A 106 -3.36 -18.31 -6.76
C GLU A 106 -4.75 -18.91 -6.56
N SER A 107 -5.15 -19.17 -5.31
CA SER A 107 -6.45 -19.76 -4.93
C SER A 107 -7.66 -18.82 -5.11
N GLY A 108 -7.56 -17.77 -5.94
CA GLY A 108 -8.59 -16.77 -6.16
C GLY A 108 -8.74 -15.74 -5.03
N VAL A 109 -9.67 -14.79 -5.19
CA VAL A 109 -9.95 -13.75 -4.19
C VAL A 109 -10.90 -14.31 -3.14
N GLY A 110 -10.33 -14.93 -2.09
CA GLY A 110 -11.09 -15.43 -0.95
C GLY A 110 -11.61 -14.33 -0.01
N ASN A 111 -12.24 -14.75 1.09
CA ASN A 111 -12.72 -13.84 2.13
C ASN A 111 -11.57 -13.45 3.08
N PRO A 112 -11.32 -12.15 3.28
CA PRO A 112 -10.22 -11.67 4.10
C PRO A 112 -10.48 -11.91 5.58
N HIS A 113 -9.43 -12.35 6.28
CA HIS A 113 -9.44 -12.51 7.73
C HIS A 113 -8.11 -12.03 8.31
N ALA A 114 -8.11 -11.54 9.55
CA ALA A 114 -6.89 -11.06 10.18
C ALA A 114 -5.95 -12.23 10.48
N ASN A 115 -4.76 -12.23 9.88
CA ASN A 115 -3.69 -13.19 10.16
C ASN A 115 -2.31 -12.52 10.37
N ALA A 116 -2.21 -11.20 10.19
CA ALA A 116 -0.98 -10.43 10.33
C ALA A 116 -1.25 -9.06 10.98
N THR A 117 -0.20 -8.44 11.52
CA THR A 117 -0.21 -7.08 12.09
C THR A 117 0.53 -6.09 11.19
N THR A 118 0.41 -4.79 11.48
CA THR A 118 1.15 -3.74 10.78
C THR A 118 2.66 -3.96 10.84
N GLU A 119 3.18 -4.39 11.99
CA GLU A 119 4.62 -4.65 12.17
C GLU A 119 5.10 -5.75 11.23
N ARG A 120 4.34 -6.85 11.14
CA ARG A 120 4.70 -7.99 10.28
C ARG A 120 4.71 -7.59 8.80
N VAL A 121 3.77 -6.75 8.40
CA VAL A 121 3.65 -6.24 7.03
C VAL A 121 4.76 -5.25 6.71
N LYS A 122 5.12 -4.36 7.64
CA LYS A 122 6.28 -3.48 7.49
C LYS A 122 7.57 -4.27 7.35
N GLN A 123 7.80 -5.25 8.22
CA GLN A 123 8.96 -6.15 8.12
C GLN A 123 9.01 -6.86 6.77
N LEU A 124 7.88 -7.34 6.27
CA LEU A 124 7.80 -7.95 4.95
C LEU A 124 8.21 -6.97 3.85
N PHE A 125 7.68 -5.75 3.86
CA PHE A 125 8.04 -4.74 2.85
C PHE A 125 9.50 -4.30 2.98
N ASP A 126 10.02 -4.18 4.19
CA ASP A 126 11.43 -3.88 4.46
C ASP A 126 12.33 -4.97 3.86
N ASP A 127 12.00 -6.25 4.07
CA ASP A 127 12.73 -7.40 3.51
C ASP A 127 12.63 -7.43 1.97
N LEU A 128 11.43 -7.19 1.41
CA LEU A 128 11.18 -7.15 -0.03
C LEU A 128 11.91 -5.99 -0.74
N SER A 129 12.15 -4.88 -0.03
CA SER A 129 12.83 -3.70 -0.56
C SER A 129 14.34 -3.88 -0.70
N GLY A 130 14.96 -4.81 0.04
CA GLY A 130 16.39 -5.10 -0.07
C GLY A 130 17.36 -4.13 0.62
N LEU A 131 16.96 -3.45 1.70
CA LEU A 131 17.92 -2.78 2.62
C LEU A 131 18.74 -3.76 3.48
N SER A 132 18.39 -5.04 3.56
CA SER A 132 19.18 -6.06 4.27
C SER A 132 20.41 -6.56 3.49
N ASN A 133 20.60 -6.12 2.23
CA ASN A 133 21.75 -6.49 1.40
C ASN A 133 22.70 -5.30 1.08
N LEU A 134 22.53 -4.16 1.76
CA LEU A 134 23.54 -3.10 1.84
C LEU A 134 24.40 -3.36 3.08
N SER A 135 25.44 -4.16 2.87
CA SER A 135 26.62 -4.44 3.69
C SER A 135 26.58 -4.03 5.17
N LEU A 136 26.66 -5.00 6.07
CA LEU A 136 27.55 -4.85 7.23
C LEU A 136 28.36 -6.14 7.36
N GLU A 137 29.51 -6.14 6.68
CA GLU A 137 30.71 -6.76 7.24
C GLU A 137 30.83 -6.39 8.73
N PRO A 138 31.24 -7.32 9.61
CA PRO A 138 31.12 -7.13 11.05
C PRO A 138 32.26 -6.26 11.57
N GLU A 139 32.19 -4.95 11.39
CA GLU A 139 33.21 -4.04 11.91
C GLU A 139 32.56 -2.84 12.62
N SER A 140 32.60 -2.93 13.95
CA SER A 140 32.61 -1.83 14.91
C SER A 140 31.31 -1.05 15.19
N LYS A 141 31.06 -0.91 16.49
CA LYS A 141 29.99 -0.12 17.12
C LYS A 141 29.99 1.33 16.63
N SER A 142 28.86 1.82 16.12
CA SER A 142 28.53 3.25 16.21
C SER A 142 27.03 3.54 16.15
N PHE A 143 26.63 4.52 16.95
CA PHE A 143 25.30 5.10 17.11
C PHE A 143 24.78 5.75 15.81
N GLY A 144 23.47 5.63 15.52
CA GLY A 144 22.81 6.49 14.54
C GLY A 144 21.55 5.87 13.93
N GLY A 145 20.39 6.54 14.10
CA GLY A 145 19.07 6.04 13.73
C GLY A 145 18.97 5.55 12.29
N ARG A 146 18.31 4.39 12.12
CA ARG A 146 18.02 3.80 10.81
C ARG A 146 17.11 4.74 10.02
N ALA A 147 17.55 5.16 8.84
CA ALA A 147 16.70 5.85 7.87
C ALA A 147 15.57 4.92 7.42
N SER A 148 14.36 5.46 7.33
CA SER A 148 13.14 4.78 6.91
C SER A 148 12.87 5.08 5.43
N PHE A 149 12.12 4.21 4.73
CA PHE A 149 11.68 4.47 3.35
C PHE A 149 10.95 5.82 3.20
N ARG A 150 10.39 6.33 4.30
CA ARG A 150 9.74 7.63 4.43
C ARG A 150 10.70 8.81 4.24
N ASP A 151 11.98 8.62 4.53
CA ASP A 151 13.01 9.65 4.42
C ASP A 151 13.52 9.81 2.97
N MET A 152 13.12 8.92 2.04
CA MET A 152 13.43 9.03 0.61
C MET A 152 12.38 9.85 -0.18
N VAL A 153 11.30 10.31 0.46
CA VAL A 153 10.33 11.20 -0.18
C VAL A 153 10.73 12.64 0.12
N GLU A 154 11.68 13.15 -0.65
CA GLU A 154 12.01 14.58 -0.63
C GLU A 154 10.89 15.35 -1.32
N TRP A 155 10.02 15.95 -0.51
CA TRP A 155 9.04 16.93 -0.97
C TRP A 155 9.79 18.24 -1.23
N THR A 156 10.20 18.49 -2.47
CA THR A 156 10.71 19.81 -2.88
C THR A 156 9.56 20.83 -2.79
N PRO A 157 9.63 21.81 -1.87
CA PRO A 157 8.71 22.94 -1.91
C PRO A 157 9.10 23.81 -3.10
N PHE A 158 8.16 24.06 -4.00
CA PHE A 158 8.33 25.08 -5.04
C PHE A 158 8.30 26.45 -4.35
N ASP A 159 9.49 27.01 -4.11
CA ASP A 159 9.66 28.34 -3.55
C ASP A 159 9.10 29.38 -4.52
N ARG A 160 8.02 30.04 -4.10
CA ARG A 160 7.55 31.28 -4.71
C ARG A 160 7.90 32.42 -3.75
N THR A 161 9.08 32.97 -3.94
CA THR A 161 9.41 34.33 -3.47
C THR A 161 10.08 35.10 -4.59
N GLY A 162 9.57 36.31 -4.87
CA GLY A 162 10.22 37.30 -5.73
C GLY A 162 9.31 38.03 -6.72
N ASP A 163 8.45 38.90 -6.18
CA ASP A 163 8.24 40.31 -6.57
C ASP A 163 8.21 40.78 -8.04
N GLY A 164 7.24 41.67 -8.32
CA GLY A 164 7.53 42.88 -9.10
C GLY A 164 6.61 43.17 -10.30
N TRP A 165 5.85 44.25 -10.17
CA TRP A 165 5.14 45.02 -11.21
C TRP A 165 5.86 45.12 -12.57
N VAL A 166 5.14 44.91 -13.68
CA VAL A 166 4.74 45.92 -14.71
C VAL A 166 3.44 45.46 -15.36
#